data_AF-A0A7J6TKR5-F1
#
_entry.id   AF-A0A7J6TKR5-F1
#
_cell.length_a   1.000
_cell.length_b   1.000
_cell.length_c   1.000
_cell.angle_alpha   90.00
_cell.angle_beta   90.00
_cell.angle_gamma   90.00
#
_symmetry.space_group_name_H-M   'P 1'
#
loop_
_entity.id
_entity.type
_entity.pdbx_description
1 polymer ?
#
loop_
_entity_poly.entity_id
_entity_poly.type
_entity_poly.pdbx_seq_one_letter_code
_entity_poly.pdbx_strand_id
1 'polypeptide(L)'
;YKKNEVYIDVVESVNCLVSSRGTLLRADVQGQVMVKCMLSGTPECKFGMNDKLVMNRDGQTYGATAATGGPSNDRGIALDDVRFHQCVRLSKFDTERAITFIPPDGVFELMSYRITENISCPFKITPVVLERGRNKIEVNLKLKAVFDKSIFATNVVVKIPVPKNAATANIRQCTMGKTKYEATEDALMWRIK
;
A
#
# COMPACT_ATOMS: atom_id res chain seq x y z
N TYR A 1 14.70 17.47 -25.80
CA TYR A 1 13.92 16.32 -26.28
C TYR A 1 13.03 16.70 -27.48
N LYS A 2 12.86 15.80 -28.46
CA LYS A 2 11.92 16.01 -29.59
C LYS A 2 10.45 15.99 -29.14
N LYS A 3 10.15 15.26 -28.07
CA LYS A 3 8.85 15.19 -27.38
C LYS A 3 9.10 15.31 -25.89
N ASN A 4 8.39 16.22 -25.22
CA ASN A 4 8.50 16.41 -23.77
C ASN A 4 7.56 15.43 -23.06
N GLU A 5 8.09 14.57 -22.20
CA GLU A 5 7.31 13.57 -21.46
C GLU A 5 7.80 13.45 -20.01
N VAL A 6 6.89 13.09 -19.11
CA VAL A 6 7.19 12.76 -17.72
C VAL A 6 6.41 11.50 -17.36
N TYR A 7 7.08 10.56 -16.72
CA TYR A 7 6.46 9.36 -16.15
C TYR A 7 6.65 9.41 -14.64
N ILE A 8 5.62 9.02 -13.90
CA ILE A 8 5.60 9.05 -12.44
C ILE A 8 5.14 7.69 -11.97
N ASP A 9 5.99 7.01 -11.21
CA ASP A 9 5.69 5.72 -10.61
C ASP A 9 5.63 5.90 -9.08
N VAL A 10 4.50 5.52 -8.50
CA VAL A 10 4.32 5.47 -7.04
C VAL A 10 4.50 4.02 -6.61
N VAL A 11 5.55 3.77 -5.83
CA VAL A 11 5.91 2.43 -5.36
C VAL A 11 5.74 2.40 -3.86
N GLU A 12 4.82 1.58 -3.38
CA GLU A 12 4.50 1.45 -1.96
C GLU A 12 4.69 0.03 -1.46
N SER A 13 5.27 -0.11 -0.28
CA SER A 13 5.32 -1.33 0.50
C SER A 13 4.38 -1.20 1.70
N VAL A 14 3.34 -2.04 1.73
CA VAL A 14 2.35 -2.06 2.81
C VAL A 14 2.67 -3.19 3.77
N ASN A 15 3.04 -2.85 5.00
CA ASN A 15 3.27 -3.80 6.08
C ASN A 15 2.04 -3.82 6.99
N CYS A 16 1.46 -5.00 7.23
CA CYS A 16 0.32 -5.17 8.12
C CYS A 16 0.58 -6.33 9.11
N LEU A 17 0.33 -6.10 10.40
CA LEU A 17 0.22 -7.13 11.43
C LEU A 17 -1.25 -7.25 11.85
N VAL A 18 -1.82 -8.44 11.66
CA VAL A 18 -3.24 -8.68 11.92
C VAL A 18 -3.37 -9.81 12.95
N SER A 19 -4.25 -9.61 13.94
CA SER A 19 -4.59 -10.64 14.93
C SER A 19 -5.35 -11.81 14.30
N SER A 20 -5.42 -12.95 15.01
CA SER A 20 -6.21 -14.12 14.59
C SER A 20 -7.70 -13.84 14.40
N ARG A 21 -8.23 -12.80 15.07
CA ARG A 21 -9.64 -12.35 14.94
C ARG A 21 -9.85 -11.39 13.76
N GLY A 22 -8.79 -11.03 13.04
CA GLY A 22 -8.85 -10.11 11.89
C GLY A 22 -8.80 -8.63 12.26
N THR A 23 -8.51 -8.29 13.53
CA THR A 23 -8.23 -6.91 13.95
C THR A 23 -6.82 -6.53 13.53
N LEU A 24 -6.68 -5.38 12.86
CA LEU A 24 -5.39 -4.79 12.50
C LEU A 24 -4.68 -4.30 13.76
N LEU A 25 -3.49 -4.83 14.05
CA LEU A 25 -2.69 -4.48 15.23
C LEU A 25 -1.65 -3.41 14.91
N ARG A 26 -1.06 -3.47 13.71
CA ARG A 26 -0.11 -2.49 13.20
C ARG A 26 -0.24 -2.43 11.68
N ALA A 27 -0.13 -1.23 11.13
CA ALA A 27 0.14 -1.05 9.71
C ALA A 27 1.11 0.10 9.51
N ASP A 28 1.98 -0.03 8.52
CA ASP A 28 2.80 1.06 8.02
C ASP A 28 2.97 0.92 6.50
N VAL A 29 3.04 2.06 5.82
CA VAL A 29 3.34 2.14 4.39
C VAL A 29 4.64 2.89 4.23
N GLN A 30 5.56 2.30 3.47
CA GLN A 30 6.76 2.97 2.99
C GLN A 30 6.61 3.19 1.50
N GLY A 31 6.57 4.45 1.08
CA GLY A 31 6.34 4.84 -0.29
C GLY A 31 7.50 5.63 -0.87
N GLN A 32 7.67 5.53 -2.18
CA GLN A 32 8.58 6.36 -2.96
C GLN A 32 7.93 6.77 -4.28
N VAL A 33 8.20 8.00 -4.71
CA VAL A 33 7.76 8.54 -6.00
C VAL A 33 8.97 8.61 -6.91
N MET A 34 9.00 7.72 -7.88
CA MET A 34 10.02 7.69 -8.92
C MET A 34 9.53 8.52 -10.11
N VAL A 35 10.41 9.36 -10.64
CA VAL A 35 10.09 10.22 -11.79
C VAL A 35 11.09 9.96 -12.89
N LYS A 36 10.58 9.77 -14.11
CA LYS A 36 11.36 9.80 -15.34
C LYS A 36 11.01 11.06 -16.12
N CYS A 37 11.93 12.02 -16.11
CA CYS A 37 11.79 13.28 -16.84
C CYS A 37 12.52 13.20 -18.18
N MET A 38 11.81 13.58 -19.24
CA MET A 38 12.35 13.78 -20.59
C MET A 38 11.86 15.15 -21.08
N LEU A 39 12.33 16.21 -20.43
CA LEU A 39 11.89 17.59 -20.65
C LEU A 39 13.01 18.43 -21.25
N SER A 40 12.66 19.26 -22.24
CA SER A 40 13.63 20.17 -22.86
C SER A 40 13.84 21.42 -22.01
N GLY A 41 15.09 21.83 -21.83
CA GLY A 41 15.44 23.00 -21.01
C GLY A 41 15.47 22.66 -19.52
N THR A 42 15.16 23.65 -18.68
CA THR A 42 15.17 23.53 -17.20
C THR A 42 13.83 24.03 -16.61
N PRO A 43 12.70 23.37 -16.93
CA PRO A 43 11.39 23.83 -16.48
C PRO A 43 11.22 23.66 -14.96
N GLU A 44 10.50 24.59 -14.33
CA GLU A 44 9.97 24.40 -12.98
C GLU A 44 8.70 23.54 -13.07
N CYS A 45 8.67 22.43 -12.33
CA CYS A 45 7.56 21.50 -12.25
C CYS A 45 6.87 21.61 -10.89
N LYS A 46 5.56 21.34 -10.87
CA LYS A 46 4.75 21.25 -9.65
C LYS A 46 4.04 19.92 -9.58
N PHE A 47 4.17 19.22 -8.47
CA PHE A 47 3.51 17.95 -8.20
C PHE A 47 2.56 18.09 -7.00
N GLY A 48 1.27 17.84 -7.23
CA GLY A 48 0.22 17.92 -6.21
C GLY A 48 -0.22 16.54 -5.72
N MET A 49 -0.61 16.46 -4.45
CA MET A 49 -1.07 15.24 -3.78
C MET A 49 -2.20 15.54 -2.79
N ASN A 50 -2.98 14.51 -2.44
CA ASN A 50 -4.12 14.63 -1.53
C ASN A 50 -3.69 14.45 -0.07
N ASP A 51 -2.95 15.38 0.53
CA ASP A 51 -2.49 15.28 1.94
C ASP A 51 -3.56 15.83 2.94
N LYS A 52 -3.77 15.19 4.10
CA LYS A 52 -4.72 15.66 5.15
C LYS A 52 -4.34 17.01 5.76
N LEU A 53 -3.06 17.33 5.83
CA LEU A 53 -2.61 18.66 6.26
C LEU A 53 -3.12 19.76 5.30
N VAL A 54 -3.37 19.39 4.05
CA VAL A 54 -3.95 20.26 3.02
C VAL A 54 -5.45 20.46 3.21
N MET A 55 -6.18 19.50 3.80
CA MET A 55 -7.65 19.59 3.94
C MET A 55 -8.10 20.25 5.25
N ASN A 56 -7.36 20.09 6.35
CA ASN A 56 -7.79 20.59 7.66
C ASN A 56 -7.57 22.10 7.90
N ARG A 57 -6.81 22.79 7.04
CA ARG A 57 -6.58 24.24 7.16
C ARG A 57 -7.52 25.09 6.30
N ASP A 58 -8.21 24.48 5.34
CA ASP A 58 -9.15 25.17 4.43
C ASP A 58 -10.61 25.11 4.89
N GLY A 59 -10.85 24.74 6.16
CA GLY A 59 -12.15 24.85 6.80
C GLY A 59 -12.67 26.28 6.99
N GLN A 60 -12.09 27.30 6.34
CA GLN A 60 -12.54 28.68 6.56
C GLN A 60 -12.60 29.65 5.37
N THR A 61 -12.31 29.30 4.11
CA THR A 61 -12.24 30.38 3.08
C THR A 61 -12.77 30.15 1.67
N TYR A 62 -13.39 29.02 1.31
CA TYR A 62 -14.10 28.98 0.01
C TYR A 62 -15.45 28.25 0.08
N GLY A 63 -16.52 29.05 0.17
CA GLY A 63 -17.85 28.69 -0.32
C GLY A 63 -18.71 27.84 0.61
N ALA A 64 -19.17 28.43 1.71
CA ALA A 64 -20.33 27.92 2.44
C ALA A 64 -21.60 28.10 1.59
N THR A 65 -21.99 27.06 0.85
CA THR A 65 -23.41 26.75 0.64
C THR A 65 -23.76 25.55 1.49
N ALA A 66 -24.53 25.84 2.54
CA ALA A 66 -25.09 24.85 3.44
C ALA A 66 -25.91 23.81 2.65
N ALA A 67 -25.54 22.54 2.78
CA ALA A 67 -26.48 21.43 2.59
C ALA A 67 -25.96 20.14 3.24
N THR A 68 -26.71 19.70 4.27
CA THR A 68 -26.90 18.30 4.70
C THR A 68 -25.72 17.53 5.31
N GLY A 69 -25.90 17.14 6.58
CA GLY A 69 -24.98 16.28 7.33
C GLY A 69 -24.88 14.86 6.77
N GLY A 70 -23.83 14.61 6.00
CA GLY A 70 -23.29 13.28 5.73
C GLY A 70 -21.86 13.18 6.26
N PRO A 71 -21.37 11.98 6.63
CA PRO A 71 -20.00 11.81 7.09
C PRO A 71 -19.04 12.24 5.98
N SER A 72 -18.28 13.32 6.20
CA SER A 72 -17.26 13.77 5.27
C SER A 72 -16.24 12.65 5.13
N ASN A 73 -16.21 12.03 3.95
CA ASN A 73 -15.25 11.01 3.58
C ASN A 73 -13.92 11.71 3.29
N ASP A 74 -13.29 12.24 4.34
CA ASP A 74 -12.02 12.96 4.30
C ASP A 74 -10.89 11.97 3.98
N ARG A 75 -10.68 11.76 2.69
CA ARG A 75 -9.70 10.84 2.08
C ARG A 75 -8.33 11.48 1.90
N GLY A 76 -7.99 12.55 2.64
CA GLY A 76 -6.61 13.00 2.64
C GLY A 76 -5.68 11.90 3.18
N ILE A 77 -4.41 11.94 2.80
CA ILE A 77 -3.35 11.05 3.26
C ILE A 77 -2.58 11.79 4.35
N ALA A 78 -2.49 11.24 5.55
CA ALA A 78 -1.62 11.81 6.59
C ALA A 78 -0.21 11.23 6.44
N LEU A 79 0.74 12.05 6.01
CA LEU A 79 2.15 11.67 5.89
C LEU A 79 2.85 11.89 7.22
N ASP A 80 3.56 10.88 7.73
CA ASP A 80 4.28 10.98 9.01
C ASP A 80 5.62 11.70 8.85
N ASP A 81 6.42 11.24 7.89
CA ASP A 81 7.70 11.83 7.53
C ASP A 81 7.91 11.71 6.03
N VAL A 82 8.54 12.73 5.46
CA VAL A 82 8.81 12.86 4.03
C VAL A 82 10.26 13.29 3.84
N ARG A 83 10.93 12.66 2.88
CA ARG A 83 12.24 13.08 2.39
C ARG A 83 12.11 13.47 0.93
N PHE A 84 12.74 14.57 0.58
CA PHE A 84 12.70 15.11 -0.77
C PHE A 84 14.08 15.03 -1.42
N HIS A 85 14.09 14.89 -2.74
CA HIS A 85 15.28 15.12 -3.53
C HIS A 85 15.74 16.59 -3.39
N GLN A 86 17.05 16.82 -3.51
CA GLN A 86 17.65 18.15 -3.44
C GLN A 86 17.12 19.17 -4.47
N CYS A 87 16.43 18.70 -5.52
CA CYS A 87 15.84 19.57 -6.54
C CYS A 87 14.51 20.21 -6.11
N VAL A 88 13.97 19.81 -4.96
CA VAL A 88 12.71 20.31 -4.41
C VAL A 88 12.94 21.61 -3.61
N ARG A 89 12.08 22.59 -3.84
CA ARG A 89 12.07 23.87 -3.12
C ARG A 89 11.21 23.77 -1.86
N LEU A 90 11.82 23.39 -0.75
CA LEU A 90 11.12 23.20 0.54
C LEU A 90 10.37 24.45 1.02
N SER A 91 10.90 25.65 0.76
CA SER A 91 10.28 26.92 1.17
C SER A 91 8.89 27.16 0.54
N LYS A 92 8.62 26.57 -0.63
CA LYS A 92 7.33 26.68 -1.32
C LYS A 92 6.34 25.58 -0.89
N PHE A 93 6.81 24.50 -0.29
CA PHE A 93 5.96 23.35 0.05
C PHE A 93 4.86 23.73 1.05
N ASP A 94 5.23 24.42 2.14
CA ASP A 94 4.29 24.81 3.20
C ASP A 94 3.22 25.82 2.73
N THR A 95 3.58 26.66 1.74
CA THR A 95 2.72 27.76 1.28
C THR A 95 1.87 27.34 0.07
N GLU A 96 2.49 26.72 -0.92
CA GLU A 96 1.83 26.36 -2.18
C GLU A 96 1.15 24.99 -2.13
N ARG A 97 1.40 24.20 -1.06
CA ARG A 97 0.83 22.87 -0.84
C ARG A 97 1.05 21.92 -2.02
N ALA A 98 2.15 22.14 -2.73
CA ALA A 98 2.58 21.38 -3.89
C ALA A 98 4.12 21.31 -3.88
N ILE A 99 4.64 20.18 -4.33
CA ILE A 99 6.09 19.98 -4.45
C ILE A 99 6.54 20.71 -5.70
N THR A 100 7.25 21.82 -5.52
CA THR A 100 7.85 22.59 -6.62
C THR A 100 9.31 22.20 -6.77
N PHE A 101 9.74 21.81 -7.98
CA PHE A 101 11.10 21.33 -8.23
C PHE A 101 11.55 21.60 -9.66
N ILE A 102 12.86 21.60 -9.90
CA ILE A 102 13.44 21.60 -11.25
C ILE A 102 14.03 20.20 -11.45
N PRO A 103 13.40 19.31 -12.24
CA PRO A 103 13.81 17.91 -12.32
C PRO A 103 15.22 17.75 -12.91
N PRO A 104 16.05 16.85 -12.34
CA PRO A 104 17.14 16.25 -13.07
C PRO A 104 16.65 15.54 -14.33
N ASP A 105 17.51 15.45 -15.33
CA ASP A 105 17.19 14.72 -16.55
C ASP A 105 17.26 13.20 -16.31
N GLY A 106 16.34 12.44 -16.92
CA GLY A 106 16.28 10.98 -16.75
C GLY A 106 15.49 10.53 -15.51
N VAL A 107 15.93 9.44 -14.89
CA VAL A 107 15.22 8.76 -13.79
C VAL A 107 15.80 9.14 -12.44
N PHE A 108 14.96 9.57 -11.50
CA PHE A 108 15.36 9.88 -10.13
C PHE A 108 14.21 9.65 -9.13
N GLU A 109 14.54 9.49 -7.85
CA GLU A 109 13.57 9.48 -6.76
C GLU A 109 13.23 10.94 -6.41
N LEU A 110 11.98 11.37 -6.58
CA LEU A 110 11.54 12.71 -6.23
C LEU A 110 11.34 12.85 -4.71
N MET A 111 10.75 11.83 -4.10
CA MET A 111 10.50 11.78 -2.67
C MET A 111 10.31 10.36 -2.16
N SER A 112 10.57 10.16 -0.87
CA SER A 112 10.15 9.01 -0.09
C SER A 112 9.32 9.45 1.12
N TYR A 113 8.35 8.65 1.52
CA TYR A 113 7.42 8.98 2.59
C TYR A 113 7.03 7.76 3.41
N ARG A 114 6.56 8.01 4.64
CA ARG A 114 5.99 7.01 5.52
C ARG A 114 4.59 7.41 5.96
N ILE A 115 3.68 6.45 6.01
CA ILE A 115 2.33 6.60 6.55
C ILE A 115 2.12 5.53 7.62
N THR A 116 1.49 5.88 8.74
CA THR A 116 1.05 4.91 9.77
C THR A 116 -0.44 4.99 10.08
N GLU A 117 -1.14 5.99 9.57
CA GLU A 117 -2.56 6.20 9.82
C GLU A 117 -3.44 5.86 8.62
N ASN A 118 -4.68 5.43 8.90
CA ASN A 118 -5.72 5.21 7.88
C ASN A 118 -5.34 4.21 6.77
N ILE A 119 -4.45 3.26 7.06
CA ILE A 119 -3.99 2.26 6.09
C ILE A 119 -5.04 1.15 5.94
N SER A 120 -5.42 0.87 4.70
CA SER A 120 -6.28 -0.26 4.35
C SER A 120 -5.44 -1.41 3.78
N CYS A 121 -5.39 -2.55 4.49
CA CYS A 121 -4.70 -3.73 3.96
C CYS A 121 -5.49 -4.32 2.76
N PRO A 122 -4.84 -4.58 1.61
CA PRO A 122 -5.53 -5.00 0.38
C PRO A 122 -6.11 -6.42 0.47
N PHE A 123 -5.68 -7.21 1.45
CA PHE A 123 -6.18 -8.55 1.70
C PHE A 123 -6.54 -8.73 3.17
N LYS A 124 -7.67 -9.40 3.41
CA LYS A 124 -8.07 -9.89 4.72
C LYS A 124 -7.94 -11.41 4.77
N ILE A 125 -7.14 -11.89 5.71
CA ILE A 125 -6.93 -13.32 5.97
C ILE A 125 -7.74 -13.72 7.20
N THR A 126 -8.53 -14.79 7.11
CA THR A 126 -9.29 -15.36 8.22
C THR A 126 -8.92 -16.83 8.38
N PRO A 127 -7.99 -17.15 9.29
CA PRO A 127 -7.62 -18.53 9.60
C PRO A 127 -8.58 -19.13 10.62
N VAL A 128 -8.92 -20.40 10.43
CA VAL A 128 -9.62 -21.24 11.42
C VAL A 128 -8.78 -22.49 11.62
N VAL A 129 -8.16 -22.60 12.79
CA VAL A 129 -7.31 -23.73 13.17
C VAL A 129 -8.09 -24.63 14.11
N LEU A 130 -8.20 -25.91 13.77
CA LEU A 130 -8.93 -26.93 14.52
C LEU A 130 -7.98 -28.08 14.86
N GLU A 131 -7.79 -28.33 16.15
CA GLU A 131 -7.04 -29.50 16.62
C GLU A 131 -7.99 -30.71 16.67
N ARG A 132 -7.59 -31.80 16.03
CA ARG A 132 -8.34 -33.05 15.96
C ARG A 132 -7.58 -34.12 16.73
N GLY A 133 -7.90 -34.27 18.01
CA GLY A 133 -7.17 -35.17 18.90
C GLY A 133 -5.76 -34.66 19.16
N ARG A 134 -4.79 -35.56 19.33
CA ARG A 134 -3.41 -35.19 19.72
C ARG A 134 -2.43 -35.00 18.55
N ASN A 135 -2.77 -35.52 17.36
CA ASN A 135 -1.78 -35.71 16.27
C ASN A 135 -2.18 -35.03 14.96
N LYS A 136 -3.26 -34.26 14.94
CA LYS A 136 -3.80 -33.70 13.71
C LYS A 136 -4.29 -32.28 13.91
N ILE A 137 -3.86 -31.40 13.02
CA ILE A 137 -4.31 -30.01 12.94
C ILE A 137 -4.97 -29.83 11.58
N GLU A 138 -6.19 -29.30 11.57
CA GLU A 138 -6.92 -28.90 10.38
C GLU A 138 -6.95 -27.38 10.30
N VAL A 139 -6.43 -26.81 9.21
CA VAL A 139 -6.42 -25.36 8.98
C VAL A 139 -7.32 -25.04 7.81
N ASN A 140 -8.34 -24.21 8.05
CA ASN A 140 -9.16 -23.62 7.00
C ASN A 140 -8.80 -22.14 6.87
N LEU A 141 -8.32 -21.74 5.70
CA LEU A 141 -7.91 -20.38 5.44
C LEU A 141 -8.85 -19.73 4.43
N LYS A 142 -9.38 -18.54 4.76
CA LYS A 142 -10.12 -17.70 3.82
C LYS A 142 -9.32 -16.43 3.54
N LEU A 143 -9.07 -16.16 2.26
CA LEU A 143 -8.47 -14.93 1.77
C LEU A 143 -9.55 -14.10 1.08
N LYS A 144 -9.71 -12.84 1.46
CA LYS A 144 -10.64 -11.89 0.85
C LYS A 144 -9.88 -10.68 0.33
N ALA A 145 -10.04 -10.34 -0.95
CA ALA A 145 -9.57 -9.07 -1.50
C ALA A 145 -10.43 -7.91 -0.99
N VAL A 146 -9.78 -6.82 -0.57
CA VAL A 146 -10.40 -5.60 -0.03
C VAL A 146 -9.95 -4.40 -0.86
N PHE A 147 -10.23 -4.49 -2.16
CA PHE A 147 -9.97 -3.43 -3.13
C PHE A 147 -11.09 -3.43 -4.18
N ASP A 148 -11.10 -2.39 -5.01
CA ASP A 148 -12.14 -2.21 -6.02
C ASP A 148 -12.16 -3.36 -7.04
N LYS A 149 -13.34 -3.73 -7.53
CA LYS A 149 -13.50 -4.87 -8.46
C LYS A 149 -12.88 -4.60 -9.84
N SER A 150 -12.61 -3.35 -10.18
CA SER A 150 -11.94 -2.95 -11.43
C SER A 150 -10.44 -3.24 -11.42
N ILE A 151 -9.84 -3.45 -10.24
CA ILE A 151 -8.42 -3.77 -10.12
C ILE A 151 -8.23 -5.24 -9.71
N PHE A 152 -7.14 -5.82 -10.17
CA PHE A 152 -6.76 -7.19 -9.86
C PHE A 152 -5.34 -7.22 -9.29
N ALA A 153 -5.12 -8.10 -8.33
CA ALA A 153 -3.80 -8.33 -7.76
C ALA A 153 -3.12 -9.49 -8.48
N THR A 154 -1.83 -9.34 -8.75
CA THR A 154 -0.99 -10.37 -9.36
C THR A 154 0.02 -10.89 -8.35
N ASN A 155 0.61 -12.06 -8.65
CA ASN A 155 1.68 -12.66 -7.83
C ASN A 155 1.32 -12.82 -6.35
N VAL A 156 0.06 -13.16 -6.07
CA VAL A 156 -0.40 -13.33 -4.68
C VAL A 156 0.10 -14.68 -4.16
N VAL A 157 0.89 -14.63 -3.08
CA VAL A 157 1.44 -15.80 -2.41
C VAL A 157 1.06 -15.76 -0.94
N VAL A 158 0.42 -16.83 -0.47
CA VAL A 158 0.06 -17.03 0.93
C VAL A 158 0.92 -18.17 1.48
N LYS A 159 1.77 -17.82 2.45
CA LYS A 159 2.61 -18.78 3.17
C LYS A 159 1.90 -19.23 4.45
N ILE A 160 1.66 -20.53 4.57
CA ILE A 160 1.03 -21.15 5.74
C ILE A 160 2.10 -22.01 6.43
N PRO A 161 2.61 -21.59 7.60
CA PRO A 161 3.65 -22.34 8.30
C PRO A 161 3.12 -23.69 8.78
N VAL A 162 3.93 -24.72 8.61
CA VAL A 162 3.66 -26.09 9.07
C VAL A 162 4.55 -26.37 10.28
N PRO A 163 4.00 -26.92 11.38
CA PRO A 163 4.81 -27.30 12.53
C PRO A 163 5.92 -28.29 12.16
N LYS A 164 7.12 -28.12 12.71
CA LYS A 164 8.29 -28.98 12.41
C LYS A 164 8.11 -30.46 12.75
N ASN A 165 7.20 -30.76 13.69
CA ASN A 165 6.85 -32.13 14.08
C ASN A 165 5.77 -32.76 13.18
N ALA A 166 5.29 -32.05 12.15
CA ALA A 166 4.31 -32.58 11.23
C ALA A 166 4.93 -33.65 10.33
N ALA A 167 4.48 -34.90 10.48
CA ALA A 167 4.90 -35.99 9.59
C ALA A 167 4.38 -35.81 8.15
N THR A 168 3.20 -35.20 7.99
CA THR A 168 2.57 -34.97 6.68
C THR A 168 1.76 -33.68 6.66
N ALA A 169 1.71 -33.01 5.50
CA ALA A 169 0.87 -31.83 5.25
C ALA A 169 0.03 -32.07 3.99
N ASN A 170 -1.26 -32.38 4.18
CA ASN A 170 -2.16 -32.71 3.09
C ASN A 170 -3.11 -31.55 2.76
N ILE A 171 -3.25 -31.23 1.46
CA ILE A 171 -4.15 -30.20 0.96
C ILE A 171 -5.50 -30.86 0.65
N ARG A 172 -6.53 -30.55 1.44
CA ARG A 172 -7.89 -31.13 1.25
C ARG A 172 -8.65 -30.47 0.11
N GLN A 173 -8.65 -29.14 0.08
CA GLN A 173 -9.41 -28.36 -0.88
C GLN A 173 -8.70 -27.03 -1.14
N CYS A 174 -8.66 -26.63 -2.40
CA CYS A 174 -8.12 -25.34 -2.84
C CYS A 174 -9.08 -24.80 -3.91
N THR A 175 -9.79 -23.72 -3.60
CA THR A 175 -10.82 -23.17 -4.49
C THR A 175 -10.25 -22.35 -5.64
N MET A 176 -9.09 -21.73 -5.44
CA MET A 176 -8.41 -20.91 -6.44
C MET A 176 -6.90 -21.09 -6.35
N GLY A 177 -6.18 -20.94 -7.47
CA GLY A 177 -4.73 -21.04 -7.50
C GLY A 177 -4.20 -22.47 -7.29
N LYS A 178 -2.92 -22.57 -6.91
CA LYS A 178 -2.23 -23.84 -6.66
C LYS A 178 -1.53 -23.79 -5.31
N THR A 179 -1.59 -24.89 -4.56
CA THR A 179 -0.90 -25.01 -3.27
C THR A 179 0.14 -26.12 -3.34
N LYS A 180 1.34 -25.86 -2.80
CA LYS A 180 2.43 -26.84 -2.74
C LYS A 180 3.15 -26.74 -1.40
N TYR A 181 3.54 -27.88 -0.82
CA TYR A 181 4.43 -27.90 0.34
C TYR A 181 5.88 -27.64 -0.10
N GLU A 182 6.52 -26.69 0.54
CA GLU A 182 7.94 -26.38 0.35
C GLU A 182 8.71 -26.70 1.63
N ALA A 183 9.42 -27.83 1.60
CA ALA A 183 10.14 -28.36 2.76
C ALA A 183 11.29 -27.44 3.23
N THR A 184 11.87 -26.64 2.34
CA THR A 184 12.92 -25.66 2.71
C THR A 184 12.39 -24.52 3.57
N GLU A 185 11.09 -24.23 3.49
CA GLU A 185 10.42 -23.12 4.18
C GLU A 185 9.54 -23.58 5.34
N ASP A 186 9.48 -24.90 5.59
CA ASP A 186 8.54 -25.57 6.50
C ASP A 186 7.11 -25.03 6.34
N ALA A 187 6.65 -24.85 5.09
CA ALA A 187 5.39 -24.16 4.81
C ALA A 187 4.64 -24.67 3.57
N LEU A 188 3.31 -24.54 3.62
CA LEU A 188 2.45 -24.66 2.44
C LEU A 188 2.39 -23.29 1.74
N MET A 189 2.79 -23.29 0.47
CA MET A 189 2.80 -22.12 -0.39
C MET A 189 1.59 -22.15 -1.32
N TRP A 190 0.61 -21.27 -1.05
CA TRP A 190 -0.58 -21.09 -1.86
C TRP A 190 -0.39 -19.90 -2.82
N ARG A 191 -0.31 -20.18 -4.12
CA ARG A 191 -0.05 -19.19 -5.18
C ARG A 191 -1.30 -18.98 -6.02
N ILE A 192 -1.72 -17.72 -6.16
CA ILE A 192 -2.87 -17.29 -6.96
C ILE A 192 -2.32 -16.41 -8.10
N LYS A 193 -2.73 -16.74 -9.33
CA LYS A 193 -2.37 -15.98 -10.54
C LYS A 193 -3.44 -14.95 -10.85
#